data_AF-A0AAN6R8I3-F1
#
_entry.id   AF-A0AAN6R8I3-F1
#
_cell.length_a   1.000
_cell.length_b   1.000
_cell.length_c   1.000
_cell.angle_alpha   90.00
_cell.angle_beta   90.00
_cell.angle_gamma   90.00
#
_symmetry.space_group_name_H-M   'P 1'
#
loop_
_entity.id
_entity.type
_entity.pdbx_description
1 polymer ?
#
loop_
_entity_poly.entity_id
_entity_poly.type
_entity_poly.pdbx_seq_one_letter_code
_entity_poly.pdbx_strand_id
1 'polypeptide(L)'
;MSAKSILEADGKAILNYHLTRAPVIKPSPLPPPSTHNAPPKLASLYFPEDASVDAVLDQAESTYPWLLAPGAKFVAKPDQLIKRRGKSGLLALNKSWPEAKAWVAARAGKEQKVETVTGVLRQFLVEPFVPHPQETEYYININSVREGDWILFTHEGGVDVGDVDAKAEKLLIPVNLKQYPSNEEIAATLLSKIPKGIHNVLVDFITRLYAVYVDCQFTYLEINPLVVVPNADKTSAAVHFLDLAAKLDQTAEFECGTKWAVARGPAALGLTNIKLDTSKVTIDAGPPMEFPAPFGRELSKEEKFIADMDAKTGASLKLTVLNASGRIWTLVAGGGASVVYADAIASAGFVSELANYGEYSGAPTETQTFNYARTVLDLMLRAPTHPDGKVLFIGGGIANFTNVASTFKGVIRALREVAPILNEHKTQIWVRRAGPNYQEGLKNIKAVGEELGLDMHVYGPEMHVSGIVPLALSGKKTDIKEFGTA
;
A
#
# COMPACT_ATOMS: atom_id res chain seq x y z
N MET A 1 -6.38 5.81 10.57
CA MET A 1 -5.84 6.16 9.24
C MET A 1 -4.71 5.22 8.89
N SER A 2 -4.86 4.48 7.79
CA SER A 2 -3.77 3.72 7.19
C SER A 2 -3.57 4.28 5.80
N ALA A 3 -2.60 5.19 5.67
CA ALA A 3 -2.24 5.76 4.37
C ALA A 3 -1.56 4.68 3.52
N LYS A 4 -2.20 4.28 2.42
CA LYS A 4 -1.70 3.25 1.50
C LYS A 4 -1.41 3.85 0.14
N SER A 5 -0.23 3.52 -0.40
CA SER A 5 0.14 3.91 -1.75
C SER A 5 -0.76 3.23 -2.78
N ILE A 6 -1.05 3.94 -3.86
CA ILE A 6 -1.76 3.43 -5.04
C ILE A 6 -0.88 3.53 -6.28
N LEU A 7 -1.23 2.79 -7.33
CA LEU A 7 -0.55 2.90 -8.62
C LEU A 7 -0.76 4.29 -9.22
N GLU A 8 0.19 4.71 -10.06
CA GLU A 8 0.10 5.98 -10.78
C GLU A 8 -1.15 6.00 -11.68
N ALA A 9 -1.42 4.91 -12.40
CA ALA A 9 -2.59 4.79 -13.25
C ALA A 9 -3.90 5.00 -12.47
N ASP A 10 -4.01 4.43 -11.26
CA ASP A 10 -5.18 4.58 -10.39
C ASP A 10 -5.35 6.01 -9.90
N GLY A 11 -4.26 6.64 -9.44
CA GLY A 11 -4.30 8.02 -8.97
C GLY A 11 -4.63 9.01 -10.09
N LYS A 12 -4.11 8.79 -11.31
CA LYS A 12 -4.46 9.58 -12.50
C LYS A 12 -5.91 9.40 -12.92
N ALA A 13 -6.44 8.18 -12.84
CA ALA A 13 -7.84 7.90 -13.13
C ALA A 13 -8.77 8.65 -12.16
N ILE A 14 -8.51 8.54 -10.85
CA ILE A 14 -9.24 9.26 -9.79
C ILE A 14 -9.16 10.76 -10.03
N LEU A 15 -7.97 11.29 -10.24
CA LEU A 15 -7.77 12.72 -10.46
C LEU A 15 -8.52 13.19 -11.70
N ASN A 16 -8.31 12.56 -12.86
CA ASN A 16 -8.95 12.97 -14.11
C ASN A 16 -10.47 12.97 -14.02
N TYR A 17 -11.05 11.94 -13.38
CA TYR A 17 -12.49 11.83 -13.21
C TYR A 17 -13.03 12.90 -12.25
N HIS A 18 -12.43 13.06 -11.08
CA HIS A 18 -13.00 13.93 -10.04
C HIS A 18 -12.61 15.41 -10.16
N LEU A 19 -11.59 15.78 -10.94
CA LEU A 19 -11.12 17.17 -11.04
C LEU A 19 -12.22 18.16 -11.46
N THR A 20 -13.19 17.73 -12.26
CA THR A 20 -14.34 18.55 -12.68
C THR A 20 -15.64 18.21 -11.94
N ARG A 21 -15.59 17.34 -10.92
CA ARG A 21 -16.77 16.80 -10.22
C ARG A 21 -16.74 17.04 -8.71
N ALA A 22 -15.56 17.07 -8.11
CA ALA A 22 -15.39 17.31 -6.68
C ALA A 22 -15.85 18.72 -6.32
N PRO A 23 -16.62 18.88 -5.22
CA PRO A 23 -17.09 20.20 -4.79
C PRO A 23 -15.90 21.02 -4.26
N VAL A 24 -15.68 22.19 -4.85
CA VAL A 24 -14.64 23.11 -4.38
C VAL A 24 -15.01 23.72 -3.02
N ILE A 25 -14.00 23.94 -2.18
CA ILE A 25 -14.19 24.52 -0.83
C ILE A 25 -14.65 26.00 -0.91
N LYS A 26 -14.03 26.75 -1.82
CA LYS A 26 -14.42 28.12 -2.20
C LYS A 26 -14.39 28.27 -3.73
N PRO A 27 -15.15 29.21 -4.31
CA PRO A 27 -15.12 29.46 -5.76
C PRO A 27 -13.71 29.80 -6.26
N SER A 28 -13.29 29.18 -7.35
CA SER A 28 -12.03 29.51 -8.03
C SER A 28 -12.18 30.75 -8.93
N PRO A 29 -11.08 31.33 -9.43
CA PRO A 29 -11.13 32.50 -10.33
C PRO A 29 -11.78 32.23 -11.68
N LEU A 30 -11.92 30.97 -12.08
CA LEU A 30 -12.51 30.56 -13.35
C LEU A 30 -13.90 29.96 -13.11
N PRO A 31 -14.83 30.09 -14.08
CA PRO A 31 -16.14 29.48 -13.95
C PRO A 31 -16.03 27.95 -13.85
N PRO A 32 -16.98 27.27 -13.18
CA PRO A 32 -17.03 25.81 -13.16
C PRO A 32 -17.01 25.24 -14.58
N PRO A 33 -16.28 24.14 -14.83
CA PRO A 33 -16.27 23.48 -16.13
C PRO A 33 -17.70 23.11 -16.57
N SER A 34 -18.07 23.47 -17.80
CA SER A 34 -19.37 23.10 -18.39
C SER A 34 -19.43 21.64 -18.84
N THR A 35 -18.28 21.00 -18.97
CA THR A 35 -18.13 19.60 -19.37
C THR A 35 -17.10 18.92 -18.48
N HIS A 36 -17.20 17.59 -18.38
CA HIS A 36 -16.22 16.79 -17.67
C HIS A 36 -15.00 16.48 -18.54
N ASN A 37 -13.87 16.21 -17.88
CA ASN A 37 -12.67 15.76 -18.57
C ASN A 37 -12.95 14.54 -19.46
N ALA A 38 -12.34 14.52 -20.64
CA ALA A 38 -12.32 13.34 -21.48
C ALA A 38 -11.64 12.17 -20.75
N PRO A 39 -11.99 10.91 -21.07
CA PRO A 39 -11.31 9.75 -20.50
C PRO A 39 -9.78 9.83 -20.69
N PRO A 40 -8.98 9.50 -19.67
CA PRO A 40 -7.53 9.59 -19.76
C PRO A 40 -6.99 8.41 -20.58
N LYS A 41 -5.95 8.66 -21.38
CA LYS A 41 -5.29 7.61 -22.19
C LYS A 41 -4.24 6.89 -21.35
N LEU A 42 -4.69 5.97 -20.50
CA LEU A 42 -3.86 5.18 -19.60
C LEU A 42 -3.89 3.71 -20.01
N ALA A 43 -2.82 3.22 -20.65
CA ALA A 43 -2.66 1.79 -20.91
C ALA A 43 -1.92 1.15 -19.74
N SER A 44 -2.69 0.61 -18.79
CA SER A 44 -2.21 -0.05 -17.58
C SER A 44 -2.07 -1.55 -17.85
N LEU A 45 -0.83 -2.04 -17.90
CA LEU A 45 -0.49 -3.38 -18.39
C LEU A 45 0.06 -4.25 -17.25
N TYR A 46 -0.72 -5.24 -16.83
CA TYR A 46 -0.31 -6.26 -15.85
C TYR A 46 0.16 -7.53 -16.56
N PHE A 47 1.29 -8.09 -16.10
CA PHE A 47 1.92 -9.29 -16.64
C PHE A 47 1.92 -10.41 -15.59
N PRO A 48 0.86 -11.25 -15.53
CA PRO A 48 0.81 -12.43 -14.65
C PRO A 48 2.00 -13.38 -14.85
N GLU A 49 2.29 -14.22 -13.85
CA GLU A 49 3.41 -15.20 -13.89
C GLU A 49 3.24 -16.26 -14.97
N ASP A 50 2.00 -16.62 -15.18
CA ASP A 50 1.50 -17.69 -16.01
C ASP A 50 1.01 -17.21 -17.39
N ALA A 51 1.15 -15.92 -17.69
CA ALA A 51 0.77 -15.33 -18.98
C ALA A 51 1.98 -15.06 -19.89
N SER A 52 1.80 -15.31 -21.20
CA SER A 52 2.79 -14.89 -22.20
C SER A 52 2.83 -13.35 -22.30
N VAL A 53 4.05 -12.79 -22.28
CA VAL A 53 4.29 -11.36 -22.47
C VAL A 53 3.66 -10.86 -23.77
N ASP A 54 3.79 -11.61 -24.87
CA ASP A 54 3.24 -11.24 -26.16
C ASP A 54 1.70 -11.23 -26.13
N ALA A 55 1.09 -12.22 -25.46
CA ALA A 55 -0.37 -12.28 -25.33
C ALA A 55 -0.95 -11.07 -24.58
N VAL A 56 -0.27 -10.61 -23.52
CA VAL A 56 -0.65 -9.39 -22.78
C VAL A 56 -0.53 -8.15 -23.67
N LEU A 57 0.54 -8.03 -24.46
CA LEU A 57 0.76 -6.89 -25.33
C LEU A 57 -0.20 -6.86 -26.53
N ASP A 58 -0.55 -8.02 -27.08
CA ASP A 58 -1.55 -8.14 -28.15
C ASP A 58 -2.96 -7.82 -27.64
N GLN A 59 -3.28 -8.25 -26.41
CA GLN A 59 -4.51 -7.83 -25.74
C GLN A 59 -4.53 -6.31 -25.51
N ALA A 60 -3.39 -5.70 -25.18
CA ALA A 60 -3.29 -4.26 -24.99
C ALA A 60 -3.68 -3.47 -26.24
N GLU A 61 -3.29 -3.93 -27.43
CA GLU A 61 -3.65 -3.28 -28.71
C GLU A 61 -5.16 -3.31 -28.96
N SER A 62 -5.82 -4.42 -28.58
CA SER A 62 -7.28 -4.56 -28.69
C SER A 62 -8.02 -3.69 -27.66
N THR A 63 -7.47 -3.61 -26.45
CA THR A 63 -8.05 -2.84 -25.34
C THR A 63 -7.86 -1.33 -25.50
N TYR A 64 -6.72 -0.91 -26.06
CA TYR A 64 -6.32 0.49 -26.22
C TYR A 64 -6.00 0.80 -27.69
N PRO A 65 -7.00 0.90 -28.58
CA PRO A 65 -6.76 1.09 -30.02
C PRO A 65 -5.94 2.35 -30.37
N TRP A 66 -5.93 3.35 -29.48
CA TRP A 66 -5.13 4.56 -29.63
C TRP A 66 -3.61 4.31 -29.57
N LEU A 67 -3.15 3.15 -29.09
CA LEU A 67 -1.74 2.73 -29.19
C LEU A 67 -1.29 2.57 -30.65
N LEU A 68 -2.20 2.16 -31.53
CA LEU A 68 -1.93 1.94 -32.95
C LEU A 68 -2.16 3.19 -33.82
N ALA A 69 -2.48 4.33 -33.21
CA ALA A 69 -2.73 5.56 -33.95
C ALA A 69 -1.47 6.01 -34.73
N PRO A 70 -1.57 6.29 -36.04
CA PRO A 70 -0.43 6.69 -36.85
C PRO A 70 0.27 7.94 -36.30
N GLY A 71 1.59 7.90 -36.20
CA GLY A 71 2.40 9.02 -35.72
C GLY A 71 2.33 9.27 -34.20
N ALA A 72 1.54 8.50 -33.45
CA ALA A 72 1.46 8.64 -32.01
C ALA A 72 2.81 8.32 -31.33
N LYS A 73 3.12 9.10 -30.31
CA LYS A 73 4.32 8.96 -29.48
C LYS A 73 3.90 8.70 -28.04
N PHE A 74 4.67 7.88 -27.35
CA PHE A 74 4.34 7.36 -26.04
C PHE A 74 5.50 7.50 -25.07
N VAL A 75 5.12 7.50 -23.80
CA VAL A 75 5.98 7.21 -22.66
C VAL A 75 5.60 5.83 -22.14
N ALA A 76 6.58 4.97 -21.86
CA ALA A 76 6.37 3.69 -21.18
C ALA A 76 7.24 3.63 -19.92
N LYS A 77 6.66 3.17 -18.81
CA LYS A 77 7.31 3.14 -17.50
C LYS A 77 6.74 2.04 -16.60
N PRO A 78 7.51 1.46 -15.67
CA PRO A 78 6.94 0.61 -14.64
C PRO A 78 6.07 1.42 -13.70
N ASP A 79 4.95 0.83 -13.30
CA ASP A 79 4.01 1.39 -12.33
C ASP A 79 3.88 0.41 -11.16
N GLN A 80 4.90 0.41 -10.29
CA GLN A 80 5.00 -0.47 -9.10
C GLN A 80 5.57 0.30 -7.91
N LEU A 81 5.13 1.54 -7.72
CA LEU A 81 5.61 2.42 -6.64
C LEU A 81 7.13 2.70 -6.69
N ILE A 82 7.78 2.50 -7.84
CA ILE A 82 9.19 2.80 -8.05
C ILE A 82 9.37 4.31 -8.19
N LYS A 83 10.19 4.89 -7.31
CA LYS A 83 10.56 6.31 -7.38
C LYS A 83 11.76 6.52 -8.30
N ARG A 84 11.92 7.75 -8.79
CA ARG A 84 13.09 8.19 -9.59
C ARG A 84 13.37 7.33 -10.83
N ARG A 85 12.31 6.83 -11.49
CA ARG A 85 12.38 5.93 -12.66
C ARG A 85 13.31 6.45 -13.77
N GLY A 86 13.35 7.76 -14.01
CA GLY A 86 14.25 8.38 -14.99
C GLY A 86 15.73 8.14 -14.68
N LYS A 87 16.15 8.31 -13.42
CA LYS A 87 17.54 8.08 -12.99
C LYS A 87 17.91 6.59 -13.00
N SER A 88 16.93 5.71 -12.88
CA SER A 88 17.11 4.25 -12.92
C SER A 88 17.03 3.65 -14.34
N GLY A 89 16.91 4.48 -15.40
CA GLY A 89 16.79 3.99 -16.78
C GLY A 89 15.48 3.24 -17.06
N LEU A 90 14.45 3.47 -16.25
CA LEU A 90 13.14 2.83 -16.30
C LEU A 90 12.07 3.72 -16.95
N LEU A 91 12.48 4.59 -17.87
CA LEU A 91 11.57 5.40 -18.70
C LEU A 91 11.93 5.25 -20.17
N ALA A 92 10.95 4.90 -21.00
CA ALA A 92 11.04 5.04 -22.45
C ALA A 92 10.27 6.30 -22.85
N LEU A 93 10.97 7.32 -23.38
CA LEU A 93 10.38 8.61 -23.74
C LEU A 93 10.32 8.77 -25.26
N ASN A 94 9.26 9.42 -25.75
CA ASN A 94 9.06 9.77 -27.16
C ASN A 94 9.22 8.56 -28.12
N LYS A 95 8.57 7.44 -27.77
CA LYS A 95 8.64 6.19 -28.53
C LYS A 95 7.40 5.98 -29.37
N SER A 96 7.55 5.45 -30.58
CA SER A 96 6.42 4.83 -31.29
C SER A 96 5.92 3.60 -30.52
N TRP A 97 4.69 3.14 -30.80
CA TRP A 97 4.18 1.94 -30.14
C TRP A 97 5.07 0.71 -30.33
N PRO A 98 5.58 0.38 -31.53
CA PRO A 98 6.50 -0.77 -31.68
C PRO A 98 7.75 -0.68 -30.80
N GLU A 99 8.34 0.53 -30.66
CA GLU A 99 9.49 0.76 -29.80
C GLU A 99 9.13 0.62 -28.31
N ALA A 100 7.97 1.15 -27.89
CA ALA A 100 7.48 1.04 -26.52
C ALA A 100 7.10 -0.41 -26.16
N LYS A 101 6.40 -1.11 -27.05
CA LYS A 101 6.03 -2.53 -26.93
C LYS A 101 7.28 -3.39 -26.76
N ALA A 102 8.31 -3.20 -27.59
CA ALA A 102 9.58 -3.90 -27.45
C ALA A 102 10.30 -3.58 -26.14
N TRP A 103 10.28 -2.31 -25.70
CA TRP A 103 10.89 -1.89 -24.45
C TRP A 103 10.24 -2.51 -23.22
N VAL A 104 8.90 -2.62 -23.22
CA VAL A 104 8.10 -3.30 -22.19
C VAL A 104 8.36 -4.80 -22.23
N ALA A 105 8.29 -5.44 -23.40
CA ALA A 105 8.52 -6.87 -23.57
C ALA A 105 9.91 -7.30 -23.07
N ALA A 106 10.93 -6.47 -23.28
CA ALA A 106 12.27 -6.73 -22.80
C ALA A 106 12.41 -6.77 -21.28
N ARG A 107 11.45 -6.23 -20.52
CA ARG A 107 11.49 -6.06 -19.06
C ARG A 107 10.36 -6.79 -18.30
N ALA A 108 9.21 -6.98 -18.94
CA ALA A 108 8.07 -7.64 -18.32
C ALA A 108 8.44 -9.05 -17.82
N GLY A 109 8.04 -9.35 -16.58
CA GLY A 109 8.31 -10.63 -15.92
C GLY A 109 9.77 -10.84 -15.49
N LYS A 110 10.65 -9.83 -15.60
CA LYS A 110 12.06 -9.95 -15.23
C LYS A 110 12.38 -9.22 -13.92
N GLU A 111 13.37 -9.73 -13.20
CA GLU A 111 13.92 -9.05 -12.04
C GLU A 111 14.61 -7.74 -12.44
N GLN A 112 14.38 -6.72 -11.62
CA GLN A 112 15.01 -5.43 -11.71
C GLN A 112 15.52 -5.03 -10.33
N LYS A 113 16.79 -4.66 -10.26
CA LYS A 113 17.35 -4.03 -9.07
C LYS A 113 17.16 -2.51 -9.17
N VAL A 114 16.56 -1.92 -8.14
CA VAL A 114 16.45 -0.47 -7.96
C VAL A 114 17.03 -0.14 -6.61
N GLU A 115 18.14 0.61 -6.60
CA GLU A 115 18.92 0.90 -5.39
C GLU A 115 19.29 -0.42 -4.64
N THR A 116 18.77 -0.63 -3.43
CA THR A 116 19.03 -1.82 -2.62
C THR A 116 17.97 -2.91 -2.76
N VAL A 117 16.91 -2.67 -3.54
CA VAL A 117 15.73 -3.54 -3.62
C VAL A 117 15.68 -4.22 -4.98
N THR A 118 15.47 -5.54 -4.98
CA THR A 118 15.24 -6.34 -6.20
C THR A 118 13.79 -6.79 -6.24
N GLY A 119 13.13 -6.63 -7.39
CA GLY A 119 11.76 -7.11 -7.59
C GLY A 119 11.46 -7.39 -9.06
N VAL A 120 10.41 -8.17 -9.32
CA VAL A 120 9.98 -8.49 -10.69
C VAL A 120 9.10 -7.37 -11.25
N LEU A 121 9.33 -6.97 -12.50
CA LEU A 121 8.53 -5.98 -13.19
C LEU A 121 7.27 -6.62 -13.81
N ARG A 122 6.14 -6.47 -13.12
CA ARG A 122 4.81 -7.01 -13.44
C ARG A 122 3.82 -5.97 -13.97
N GLN A 123 4.02 -4.69 -13.66
CA GLN A 123 3.05 -3.64 -13.98
C GLN A 123 3.72 -2.48 -14.71
N PHE A 124 3.15 -2.11 -15.85
CA PHE A 124 3.61 -1.00 -16.68
C PHE A 124 2.47 -0.03 -16.97
N LEU A 125 2.82 1.22 -17.19
CA LEU A 125 1.93 2.27 -17.65
C LEU A 125 2.48 2.84 -18.95
N VAL A 126 1.65 2.86 -19.99
CA VAL A 126 1.93 3.50 -21.28
C VAL A 126 0.94 4.64 -21.48
N GLU A 127 1.45 5.82 -21.81
CA GLU A 127 0.68 7.06 -21.94
C GLU A 127 1.17 7.88 -23.15
N PRO A 128 0.34 8.75 -23.75
CA PRO A 128 0.79 9.66 -24.79
C PRO A 128 1.96 10.54 -24.32
N PHE A 129 2.97 10.69 -25.17
CA PHE A 129 4.04 11.65 -24.96
C PHE A 129 3.49 13.06 -25.19
N VAL A 130 3.77 13.96 -24.24
CA VAL A 130 3.43 15.38 -24.34
C VAL A 130 4.73 16.13 -24.66
N PRO A 131 4.94 16.63 -25.88
CA PRO A 131 6.08 17.48 -26.18
C PRO A 131 5.93 18.82 -25.45
N HIS A 132 6.90 19.19 -24.65
CA HIS A 132 6.88 20.44 -23.90
C HIS A 132 8.31 20.93 -23.61
N PRO A 133 8.51 22.26 -23.50
CA PRO A 133 9.77 22.83 -23.02
C PRO A 133 9.96 22.62 -21.52
N GLN A 134 11.21 22.56 -21.06
CA GLN A 134 11.52 22.29 -19.64
C GLN A 134 10.99 23.40 -18.70
N GLU A 135 10.98 24.66 -19.15
CA GLU A 135 10.44 25.80 -18.38
C GLU A 135 8.92 25.73 -18.15
N THR A 136 8.24 24.76 -18.75
CA THR A 136 6.82 24.48 -18.52
C THR A 136 6.58 23.37 -17.50
N GLU A 137 7.65 22.76 -16.95
CA GLU A 137 7.57 21.77 -15.88
C GLU A 137 7.52 22.42 -14.50
N TYR A 138 6.46 22.14 -13.76
CA TYR A 138 6.24 22.56 -12.38
C TYR A 138 6.22 21.33 -11.47
N TYR A 139 6.25 21.59 -10.17
CA TYR A 139 6.06 20.60 -9.12
C TYR A 139 4.89 21.02 -8.24
N ILE A 140 4.05 20.06 -7.88
CA ILE A 140 3.05 20.25 -6.82
C ILE A 140 2.97 19.02 -5.93
N ASN A 141 2.88 19.25 -4.62
CA ASN A 141 2.57 18.21 -3.65
C ASN A 141 1.52 18.70 -2.65
N ILE A 142 0.62 17.80 -2.27
CA ILE A 142 -0.33 17.98 -1.17
C ILE A 142 -0.11 16.82 -0.20
N ASN A 143 0.10 17.12 1.08
CA ASN A 143 0.28 16.09 2.10
C ASN A 143 -0.34 16.49 3.43
N SER A 144 -1.00 15.53 4.09
CA SER A 144 -1.67 15.77 5.35
C SER A 144 -0.68 15.76 6.53
N VAL A 145 -0.88 16.70 7.44
CA VAL A 145 -0.27 16.77 8.77
C VAL A 145 -1.38 16.86 9.81
N ARG A 146 -1.03 16.90 11.11
CA ARG A 146 -2.04 16.93 12.17
C ARG A 146 -2.89 18.21 12.13
N GLU A 147 -2.28 19.32 11.75
CA GLU A 147 -2.86 20.66 11.78
C GLU A 147 -3.63 21.03 10.51
N GLY A 148 -3.53 20.22 9.45
CA GLY A 148 -4.14 20.48 8.15
C GLY A 148 -3.39 19.79 7.01
N ASP A 149 -3.44 20.37 5.82
CA ASP A 149 -2.77 19.86 4.63
C ASP A 149 -1.79 20.89 4.08
N TRP A 150 -0.54 20.49 3.89
CA TRP A 150 0.44 21.33 3.21
C TRP A 150 0.24 21.23 1.70
N ILE A 151 0.28 22.36 1.01
CA ILE A 151 0.45 22.46 -0.44
C ILE A 151 1.86 23.03 -0.70
N LEU A 152 2.67 22.28 -1.43
CA LEU A 152 4.01 22.68 -1.87
C LEU A 152 3.96 22.93 -3.38
N PHE A 153 4.56 24.03 -3.85
CA PHE A 153 4.60 24.37 -5.26
C PHE A 153 5.96 24.97 -5.68
N THR A 154 6.49 24.56 -6.84
CA THR A 154 7.65 25.24 -7.47
C THR A 154 7.61 25.18 -8.99
N HIS A 155 8.26 26.14 -9.65
CA HIS A 155 8.48 26.22 -11.09
C HIS A 155 9.69 25.44 -11.59
N GLU A 156 10.47 24.86 -10.67
CA GLU A 156 11.60 23.99 -10.99
C GLU A 156 11.15 22.52 -10.97
N GLY A 157 10.20 22.14 -11.84
CA GLY A 157 9.73 20.75 -11.93
C GLY A 157 10.75 19.80 -12.57
N GLY A 158 10.37 18.51 -12.62
CA GLY A 158 11.09 17.49 -13.37
C GLY A 158 12.09 16.67 -12.57
N VAL A 159 12.95 15.93 -13.30
CA VAL A 159 13.91 14.97 -12.75
C VAL A 159 15.04 15.61 -11.92
N ASP A 160 15.26 16.91 -12.13
CA ASP A 160 16.35 17.69 -11.54
C ASP A 160 15.89 18.66 -10.44
N VAL A 161 14.63 18.54 -9.98
CA VAL A 161 14.07 19.40 -8.92
C VAL A 161 14.94 19.45 -7.65
N GLY A 162 15.60 18.34 -7.30
CA GLY A 162 16.51 18.27 -6.15
C GLY A 162 15.76 18.26 -4.81
N ASP A 163 16.22 19.07 -3.86
CA ASP A 163 15.57 19.24 -2.55
C ASP A 163 14.36 20.17 -2.66
N VAL A 164 13.21 19.58 -2.97
CA VAL A 164 11.92 20.28 -3.09
C VAL A 164 11.58 21.02 -1.80
N ASP A 165 11.85 20.43 -0.64
CA ASP A 165 11.41 20.98 0.65
C ASP A 165 12.06 22.33 0.97
N ALA A 166 13.28 22.55 0.47
CA ALA A 166 13.99 23.81 0.59
C ALA A 166 13.59 24.84 -0.49
N LYS A 167 13.11 24.37 -1.66
CA LYS A 167 12.84 25.23 -2.83
C LYS A 167 11.38 25.65 -2.97
N ALA A 168 10.44 24.79 -2.57
CA ALA A 168 9.03 24.97 -2.81
C ALA A 168 8.42 26.02 -1.89
N GLU A 169 7.55 26.85 -2.46
CA GLU A 169 6.64 27.69 -1.67
C GLU A 169 5.62 26.78 -0.98
N LYS A 170 5.26 27.09 0.27
CA LYS A 170 4.42 26.24 1.11
C LYS A 170 3.21 27.00 1.64
N LEU A 171 2.03 26.40 1.56
CA LEU A 171 0.79 26.92 2.11
C LEU A 171 0.09 25.83 2.92
N LEU A 172 -0.18 26.10 4.20
CA LEU A 172 -0.94 25.18 5.05
C LEU A 172 -2.43 25.51 4.95
N ILE A 173 -3.23 24.55 4.48
CA ILE A 173 -4.68 24.60 4.57
C ILE A 173 -5.07 24.01 5.92
N PRO A 174 -5.65 24.79 6.86
CA PRO A 174 -5.97 24.30 8.19
C PRO A 174 -7.15 23.31 8.16
N VAL A 175 -7.20 22.40 9.16
CA VAL A 175 -8.34 21.46 9.34
C VAL A 175 -9.69 22.18 9.33
N ASN A 176 -9.77 23.38 9.92
CA ASN A 176 -10.98 24.19 9.87
C ASN A 176 -11.09 24.92 8.52
N LEU A 177 -11.77 24.28 7.56
CA LEU A 177 -11.98 24.81 6.20
C LEU A 177 -12.72 26.15 6.13
N LYS A 178 -13.30 26.66 7.23
CA LYS A 178 -13.77 28.06 7.29
C LYS A 178 -12.63 29.07 7.12
N GLN A 179 -11.40 28.66 7.45
CA GLN A 179 -10.16 29.41 7.27
C GLN A 179 -9.45 29.07 5.96
N TYR A 180 -10.14 28.43 5.00
CA TYR A 180 -9.56 28.19 3.66
C TYR A 180 -9.14 29.53 3.02
N PRO A 181 -7.92 29.64 2.46
CA PRO A 181 -7.38 30.89 1.95
C PRO A 181 -8.18 31.43 0.76
N SER A 182 -8.07 32.74 0.51
CA SER A 182 -8.60 33.36 -0.71
C SER A 182 -7.76 33.01 -1.93
N ASN A 183 -8.30 33.25 -3.13
CA ASN A 183 -7.58 33.05 -4.38
C ASN A 183 -6.31 33.93 -4.47
N GLU A 184 -6.38 35.14 -3.92
CA GLU A 184 -5.26 36.08 -3.83
C GLU A 184 -4.18 35.57 -2.87
N GLU A 185 -4.56 35.01 -1.73
CA GLU A 185 -3.61 34.43 -0.75
C GLU A 185 -2.90 33.20 -1.33
N ILE A 186 -3.63 32.33 -2.04
CA ILE A 186 -3.05 31.17 -2.76
C ILE A 186 -2.03 31.66 -3.78
N ALA A 187 -2.39 32.63 -4.63
CA ALA A 187 -1.49 33.16 -5.64
C ALA A 187 -0.26 33.85 -5.04
N ALA A 188 -0.45 34.69 -4.02
CA ALA A 188 0.63 35.43 -3.37
C ALA A 188 1.63 34.50 -2.66
N THR A 189 1.15 33.39 -2.10
CA THR A 189 1.98 32.45 -1.35
C THR A 189 2.66 31.46 -2.30
N LEU A 190 1.90 30.72 -3.11
CA LEU A 190 2.41 29.61 -3.90
C LEU A 190 2.99 30.04 -5.26
N LEU A 191 2.49 31.13 -5.84
CA LEU A 191 2.77 31.51 -7.23
C LEU A 191 3.62 32.77 -7.36
N SER A 192 4.29 33.20 -6.27
CA SER A 192 5.08 34.43 -6.20
C SER A 192 6.19 34.52 -7.26
N LYS A 193 6.76 33.38 -7.64
CA LYS A 193 7.82 33.25 -8.67
C LYS A 193 7.29 32.96 -10.07
N ILE A 194 5.97 32.90 -10.25
CA ILE A 194 5.32 32.49 -11.51
C ILE A 194 4.82 33.72 -12.28
N PRO A 195 4.89 33.74 -13.63
CA PRO A 195 4.28 34.81 -14.41
C PRO A 195 2.77 34.99 -14.13
N LYS A 196 2.35 36.22 -13.84
CA LYS A 196 0.96 36.56 -13.49
C LYS A 196 -0.09 36.13 -14.53
N GLY A 197 0.28 36.06 -15.81
CA GLY A 197 -0.63 35.69 -16.90
C GLY A 197 -1.28 34.32 -16.75
N ILE A 198 -0.63 33.39 -16.04
CA ILE A 198 -1.14 32.03 -15.83
C ILE A 198 -1.65 31.77 -14.40
N HIS A 199 -1.65 32.79 -13.52
CA HIS A 199 -2.07 32.63 -12.12
C HIS A 199 -3.52 32.15 -12.01
N ASN A 200 -4.45 32.70 -12.81
CA ASN A 200 -5.86 32.30 -12.74
C ASN A 200 -6.04 30.79 -13.02
N VAL A 201 -5.30 30.25 -13.99
CA VAL A 201 -5.35 28.83 -14.34
C VAL A 201 -4.73 27.96 -13.25
N LEU A 202 -3.58 28.39 -12.71
CA LEU A 202 -2.89 27.65 -11.65
C LEU A 202 -3.69 27.65 -10.34
N VAL A 203 -4.24 28.78 -9.92
CA VAL A 203 -5.10 28.87 -8.73
C VAL A 203 -6.32 27.97 -8.92
N ASP A 204 -6.99 28.04 -10.08
CA ASP A 204 -8.14 27.19 -10.40
C ASP A 204 -7.79 25.69 -10.39
N PHE A 205 -6.64 25.31 -10.95
CA PHE A 205 -6.15 23.94 -10.88
C PHE A 205 -5.83 23.51 -9.43
N ILE A 206 -5.11 24.32 -8.65
CA ILE A 206 -4.75 24.02 -7.25
C ILE A 206 -6.01 23.87 -6.40
N THR A 207 -7.00 24.75 -6.55
CA THR A 207 -8.27 24.69 -5.82
C THR A 207 -9.03 23.41 -6.14
N ARG A 208 -9.13 23.02 -7.42
CA ARG A 208 -9.81 21.77 -7.81
C ARG A 208 -9.01 20.52 -7.41
N LEU A 209 -7.69 20.57 -7.51
CA LEU A 209 -6.81 19.49 -7.05
C LEU A 209 -6.99 19.24 -5.55
N TYR A 210 -7.03 20.30 -4.75
CA TYR A 210 -7.30 20.21 -3.32
C TYR A 210 -8.71 19.70 -3.01
N ALA A 211 -9.71 20.10 -3.82
CA ALA A 211 -11.06 19.56 -3.70
C ALA A 211 -11.08 18.03 -3.91
N VAL A 212 -10.39 17.51 -4.93
CA VAL A 212 -10.25 16.06 -5.14
C VAL A 212 -9.49 15.41 -3.99
N TYR A 213 -8.41 16.04 -3.52
CA TYR A 213 -7.60 15.53 -2.41
C TYR A 213 -8.46 15.24 -1.18
N VAL A 214 -9.30 16.20 -0.79
CA VAL A 214 -10.23 16.07 0.35
C VAL A 214 -11.39 15.12 0.02
N ASP A 215 -12.06 15.30 -1.11
CA ASP A 215 -13.29 14.57 -1.46
C ASP A 215 -13.06 13.06 -1.67
N CYS A 216 -11.85 12.70 -2.12
CA CYS A 216 -11.43 11.31 -2.32
C CYS A 216 -10.50 10.79 -1.21
N GLN A 217 -10.31 11.52 -0.10
CA GLN A 217 -9.54 11.07 1.07
C GLN A 217 -8.08 10.67 0.73
N PHE A 218 -7.43 11.49 -0.08
CA PHE A 218 -5.98 11.42 -0.23
C PHE A 218 -5.29 11.87 1.06
N THR A 219 -4.12 11.29 1.33
CA THR A 219 -3.24 11.67 2.45
C THR A 219 -1.87 12.13 1.97
N TYR A 220 -1.57 11.86 0.70
CA TYR A 220 -0.40 12.31 -0.02
C TYR A 220 -0.73 12.30 -1.51
N LEU A 221 -0.39 13.37 -2.22
CA LEU A 221 -0.52 13.49 -3.67
C LEU A 221 0.64 14.35 -4.18
N GLU A 222 1.46 13.81 -5.06
CA GLU A 222 2.58 14.50 -5.69
C GLU A 222 2.46 14.36 -7.20
N ILE A 223 2.63 15.46 -7.93
CA ILE A 223 2.70 15.50 -9.38
C ILE A 223 4.03 16.12 -9.77
N ASN A 224 4.89 15.33 -10.43
CA ASN A 224 6.22 15.78 -10.84
C ASN A 224 6.76 15.08 -12.12
N PRO A 225 6.72 15.73 -13.30
CA PRO A 225 6.35 17.12 -13.51
C PRO A 225 4.84 17.33 -13.71
N LEU A 226 4.36 18.47 -13.22
CA LEU A 226 3.12 19.11 -13.65
C LEU A 226 3.46 20.02 -14.83
N VAL A 227 3.04 19.67 -16.04
CA VAL A 227 3.31 20.46 -17.24
C VAL A 227 2.18 21.46 -17.48
N VAL A 228 2.53 22.73 -17.61
CA VAL A 228 1.58 23.83 -17.83
C VAL A 228 1.97 24.57 -19.09
N VAL A 229 1.26 24.30 -20.19
CA VAL A 229 1.55 24.87 -21.52
C VAL A 229 0.60 26.06 -21.77
N PRO A 230 1.09 27.31 -21.75
CA PRO A 230 0.25 28.47 -22.01
C PRO A 230 -0.25 28.50 -23.46
N ASN A 231 -1.42 29.09 -23.68
CA ASN A 231 -1.85 29.50 -25.02
C ASN A 231 -0.95 30.63 -25.56
N ALA A 232 -1.05 30.94 -26.86
CA ALA A 232 -0.25 31.98 -27.52
C ALA A 232 -0.29 33.34 -26.79
N ASP A 233 -1.46 33.71 -26.26
CA ASP A 233 -1.68 34.99 -25.58
C ASP A 233 -1.29 34.98 -24.09
N LYS A 234 -0.85 33.83 -23.55
CA LYS A 234 -0.53 33.60 -22.13
C LYS A 234 -1.65 34.02 -21.17
N THR A 235 -2.89 33.84 -21.60
CA THR A 235 -4.12 34.13 -20.84
C THR A 235 -4.81 32.87 -20.31
N SER A 236 -4.41 31.70 -20.83
CA SER A 236 -4.88 30.38 -20.40
C SER A 236 -3.75 29.35 -20.58
N ALA A 237 -3.88 28.16 -20.02
CA ALA A 237 -2.90 27.08 -20.17
C ALA A 237 -3.56 25.70 -20.13
N ALA A 238 -2.99 24.76 -20.89
CA ALA A 238 -3.28 23.34 -20.75
C ALA A 238 -2.42 22.74 -19.64
N VAL A 239 -3.04 21.96 -18.75
CA VAL A 239 -2.38 21.35 -17.59
C VAL A 239 -2.32 19.84 -17.79
N HIS A 240 -1.12 19.27 -17.71
CA HIS A 240 -0.86 17.84 -17.87
C HIS A 240 -0.07 17.32 -16.67
N PHE A 241 -0.61 16.34 -15.95
CA PHE A 241 0.09 15.68 -14.84
C PHE A 241 0.83 14.43 -15.35
N LEU A 242 2.12 14.56 -15.66
CA LEU A 242 2.88 13.52 -16.36
C LEU A 242 3.35 12.39 -15.43
N ASP A 243 3.60 12.70 -14.17
CA ASP A 243 3.82 11.73 -13.11
C ASP A 243 2.85 11.98 -11.97
N LEU A 244 2.40 10.92 -11.30
CA LEU A 244 1.58 11.02 -10.10
C LEU A 244 1.99 9.95 -9.09
N ALA A 245 2.26 10.41 -7.88
CA ALA A 245 2.50 9.58 -6.72
C ALA A 245 1.49 9.90 -5.64
N ALA A 246 0.71 8.91 -5.19
CA ALA A 246 -0.36 9.16 -4.25
C ALA A 246 -0.53 8.08 -3.17
N LYS A 247 -1.15 8.49 -2.06
CA LYS A 247 -1.65 7.62 -1.01
C LYS A 247 -3.08 8.01 -0.65
N LEU A 248 -3.93 7.02 -0.43
CA LEU A 248 -5.29 7.18 0.08
C LEU A 248 -5.35 6.74 1.54
N ASP A 249 -6.26 7.30 2.33
CA ASP A 249 -6.61 6.68 3.61
C ASP A 249 -7.49 5.45 3.37
N GLN A 250 -6.90 4.27 3.48
CA GLN A 250 -7.63 3.01 3.32
C GLN A 250 -8.82 2.90 4.28
N THR A 251 -8.75 3.55 5.46
CA THR A 251 -9.86 3.48 6.43
C THR A 251 -11.12 4.22 5.97
N ALA A 252 -11.02 5.07 4.96
CA ALA A 252 -12.16 5.77 4.35
C ALA A 252 -12.84 4.97 3.23
N GLU A 253 -12.47 3.71 3.00
CA GLU A 253 -13.03 2.88 1.92
C GLU A 253 -14.57 2.73 2.01
N PHE A 254 -15.13 2.65 3.23
CA PHE A 254 -16.58 2.57 3.41
C PHE A 254 -17.32 3.83 2.95
N GLU A 255 -16.66 4.98 2.91
CA GLU A 255 -17.22 6.27 2.51
C GLU A 255 -16.87 6.61 1.06
N CYS A 256 -15.61 6.39 0.67
CA CYS A 256 -15.05 6.85 -0.60
C CYS A 256 -14.80 5.73 -1.63
N GLY A 257 -14.98 4.46 -1.25
CA GLY A 257 -14.70 3.32 -2.13
C GLY A 257 -15.45 3.37 -3.47
N THR A 258 -16.70 3.86 -3.46
CA THR A 258 -17.49 4.06 -4.69
C THR A 258 -16.93 5.17 -5.57
N LYS A 259 -16.42 6.27 -4.98
CA LYS A 259 -15.75 7.36 -5.71
C LYS A 259 -14.46 6.88 -6.35
N TRP A 260 -13.69 6.04 -5.65
CA TRP A 260 -12.47 5.45 -6.19
C TRP A 260 -12.76 4.43 -7.30
N ALA A 261 -13.83 3.64 -7.16
CA ALA A 261 -14.24 2.64 -8.14
C ALA A 261 -14.72 3.27 -9.45
N VAL A 262 -15.59 4.30 -9.38
CA VAL A 262 -16.20 4.94 -10.57
C VAL A 262 -15.19 5.59 -11.49
N ALA A 263 -14.15 6.19 -10.91
CA ALA A 263 -13.09 6.80 -11.69
C ALA A 263 -12.27 5.78 -12.49
N ARG A 264 -12.30 4.50 -12.08
CA ARG A 264 -11.55 3.39 -12.69
C ARG A 264 -12.45 2.40 -13.44
N GLY A 265 -13.74 2.71 -13.57
CA GLY A 265 -14.66 1.93 -14.38
C GLY A 265 -14.32 2.03 -15.88
N PRO A 266 -14.64 1.00 -16.70
CA PRO A 266 -14.34 1.01 -18.13
C PRO A 266 -14.82 2.27 -18.87
N ALA A 267 -16.03 2.77 -18.55
CA ALA A 267 -16.57 3.99 -19.15
C ALA A 267 -15.74 5.25 -18.82
N ALA A 268 -15.30 5.40 -17.56
CA ALA A 268 -14.47 6.53 -17.12
C ALA A 268 -13.07 6.50 -17.77
N LEU A 269 -12.58 5.31 -18.10
CA LEU A 269 -11.31 5.08 -18.79
C LEU A 269 -11.44 5.02 -20.33
N GLY A 270 -12.65 5.21 -20.87
CA GLY A 270 -12.89 5.21 -22.33
C GLY A 270 -12.75 3.84 -22.98
N LEU A 271 -12.92 2.77 -22.21
CA LEU A 271 -12.79 1.37 -22.64
C LEU A 271 -14.15 0.85 -23.11
N THR A 272 -14.39 0.91 -24.42
CA THR A 272 -15.67 0.54 -25.05
C THR A 272 -15.79 -0.94 -25.38
N ASN A 273 -14.66 -1.67 -25.40
CA ASN A 273 -14.58 -3.04 -25.95
C ASN A 273 -14.38 -4.12 -24.88
N ILE A 274 -14.37 -3.74 -23.60
CA ILE A 274 -14.22 -4.70 -22.49
C ILE A 274 -15.63 -5.13 -22.05
N LYS A 275 -15.94 -6.42 -22.19
CA LYS A 275 -17.11 -7.02 -21.53
C LYS A 275 -16.84 -7.01 -20.02
N LEU A 276 -17.75 -6.41 -19.25
CA LEU A 276 -17.74 -6.52 -17.79
C LEU A 276 -17.81 -8.01 -17.43
N ASP A 277 -16.81 -8.50 -16.71
CA ASP A 277 -16.83 -9.85 -16.15
C ASP A 277 -17.84 -9.87 -15.00
N THR A 278 -19.03 -10.42 -15.27
CA THR A 278 -20.14 -10.52 -14.31
C THR A 278 -19.90 -11.57 -13.23
N SER A 279 -18.78 -12.29 -13.24
CA SER A 279 -18.46 -13.33 -12.26
C SER A 279 -17.82 -12.79 -10.97
N LYS A 280 -17.28 -11.57 -11.00
CA LYS A 280 -16.83 -10.84 -9.80
C LYS A 280 -17.87 -9.79 -9.46
N VAL A 281 -18.18 -9.61 -8.17
CA VAL A 281 -19.05 -8.53 -7.70
C VAL A 281 -18.39 -7.19 -8.02
N THR A 282 -18.62 -6.68 -9.23
CA THR A 282 -18.41 -5.26 -9.52
C THR A 282 -19.52 -4.55 -8.81
N ILE A 283 -19.20 -3.76 -7.78
CA ILE A 283 -20.09 -2.70 -7.34
C ILE A 283 -20.51 -1.96 -8.62
N ASP A 284 -21.76 -1.55 -8.76
CA ASP A 284 -22.30 -0.85 -9.95
C ASP A 284 -21.48 0.40 -10.38
N ALA A 285 -20.45 0.75 -9.60
CA ALA A 285 -19.49 1.80 -9.80
C ALA A 285 -18.13 1.37 -10.39
N GLY A 286 -17.76 0.10 -10.59
CA GLY A 286 -16.43 -0.28 -11.13
C GLY A 286 -15.55 -1.10 -10.15
N PRO A 287 -14.25 -1.31 -10.44
CA PRO A 287 -13.42 -2.20 -9.63
C PRO A 287 -13.07 -1.60 -8.26
N PRO A 288 -13.06 -2.40 -7.17
CA PRO A 288 -12.65 -1.96 -5.83
C PRO A 288 -11.17 -1.56 -5.80
N MET A 289 -10.79 -0.65 -4.90
CA MET A 289 -9.42 -0.14 -4.80
C MET A 289 -8.45 -1.25 -4.40
N GLU A 290 -7.35 -1.37 -5.13
CA GLU A 290 -6.27 -2.30 -4.81
C GLU A 290 -5.07 -1.49 -4.31
N PHE A 291 -4.47 -1.96 -3.20
CA PHE A 291 -3.31 -1.31 -2.60
C PHE A 291 -2.07 -2.17 -2.85
N PRO A 292 -1.22 -1.82 -3.82
CA PRO A 292 -0.04 -2.60 -4.17
C PRO A 292 0.97 -2.67 -3.01
N ALA A 293 1.69 -3.79 -2.93
CA ALA A 293 2.87 -3.89 -2.08
C ALA A 293 3.98 -2.95 -2.58
N PRO A 294 4.90 -2.52 -1.69
CA PRO A 294 6.12 -1.85 -2.11
C PRO A 294 6.90 -2.69 -3.13
N PHE A 295 7.61 -2.04 -4.06
CA PHE A 295 8.49 -2.72 -4.99
C PHE A 295 9.45 -3.66 -4.25
N GLY A 296 9.74 -4.82 -4.85
CA GLY A 296 10.56 -5.88 -4.26
C GLY A 296 9.79 -6.89 -3.40
N ARG A 297 8.48 -6.70 -3.22
CA ARG A 297 7.61 -7.67 -2.58
C ARG A 297 6.34 -7.89 -3.40
N GLU A 298 5.91 -9.13 -3.47
CA GLU A 298 4.60 -9.49 -3.97
C GLU A 298 3.76 -9.99 -2.79
N LEU A 299 2.49 -9.58 -2.72
CA LEU A 299 1.60 -10.11 -1.69
C LEU A 299 1.37 -11.59 -1.94
N SER A 300 1.72 -12.41 -0.96
CA SER A 300 1.43 -13.85 -1.00
C SER A 300 -0.09 -14.08 -0.98
N LYS A 301 -0.53 -15.27 -1.41
CA LYS A 301 -1.95 -15.66 -1.36
C LYS A 301 -2.48 -15.58 0.07
N GLU A 302 -1.63 -15.91 1.03
CA GLU A 302 -1.89 -15.88 2.46
C GLU A 302 -1.98 -14.44 3.01
N GLU A 303 -1.07 -13.53 2.60
CA GLU A 303 -1.17 -12.12 2.96
C GLU A 303 -2.48 -11.49 2.45
N LYS A 304 -2.90 -11.82 1.22
CA LYS A 304 -4.19 -11.39 0.66
C LYS A 304 -5.37 -11.96 1.44
N PHE A 305 -5.34 -13.25 1.78
CA PHE A 305 -6.40 -13.89 2.58
C PHE A 305 -6.57 -13.23 3.96
N ILE A 306 -5.46 -12.91 4.65
CA ILE A 306 -5.52 -12.20 5.94
C ILE A 306 -6.05 -10.77 5.76
N ALA A 307 -5.62 -10.05 4.72
CA ALA A 307 -6.12 -8.71 4.43
C ALA A 307 -7.64 -8.71 4.14
N ASP A 308 -8.13 -9.70 3.39
CA ASP A 308 -9.56 -9.88 3.10
C ASP A 308 -10.38 -10.18 4.37
N MET A 309 -9.80 -10.93 5.31
CA MET A 309 -10.45 -11.23 6.60
C MET A 309 -10.49 -9.99 7.50
N ASP A 310 -9.41 -9.21 7.54
CA ASP A 310 -9.29 -7.94 8.26
C ASP A 310 -10.31 -6.91 7.77
N ALA A 311 -10.49 -6.77 6.45
CA ALA A 311 -11.47 -5.86 5.86
C ALA A 311 -12.93 -6.19 6.23
N LYS A 312 -13.22 -7.42 6.69
CA LYS A 312 -14.58 -7.91 7.01
C LYS A 312 -14.86 -7.96 8.50
N THR A 313 -14.04 -7.33 9.34
CA THR A 313 -14.19 -7.37 10.79
C THR A 313 -13.81 -6.06 11.49
N GLY A 314 -14.35 -5.84 12.69
CA GLY A 314 -13.90 -4.77 13.58
C GLY A 314 -12.64 -5.12 14.39
N ALA A 315 -12.20 -6.38 14.35
CA ALA A 315 -10.88 -6.77 14.84
C ALA A 315 -9.78 -6.29 13.87
N SER A 316 -8.51 -6.36 14.29
CA SER A 316 -7.39 -6.14 13.37
C SER A 316 -6.58 -7.42 13.20
N LEU A 317 -6.26 -7.75 11.95
CA LEU A 317 -5.54 -8.96 11.54
C LEU A 317 -4.53 -8.55 10.46
N LYS A 318 -3.24 -8.52 10.79
CA LYS A 318 -2.19 -8.11 9.84
C LYS A 318 -1.17 -9.23 9.71
N LEU A 319 -0.79 -9.56 8.48
CA LEU A 319 0.29 -10.49 8.19
C LEU A 319 1.21 -9.92 7.13
N THR A 320 2.51 -10.10 7.32
CA THR A 320 3.56 -9.70 6.41
C THR A 320 4.65 -10.77 6.46
N VAL A 321 4.90 -11.45 5.34
CA VAL A 321 5.98 -12.43 5.21
C VAL A 321 7.28 -11.70 4.85
N LEU A 322 8.30 -11.84 5.69
CA LEU A 322 9.60 -11.20 5.56
C LEU A 322 10.63 -12.16 4.96
N ASN A 323 10.72 -13.37 5.51
CA ASN A 323 11.59 -14.44 5.04
C ASN A 323 10.84 -15.78 5.17
N ALA A 324 10.26 -16.28 4.09
CA ALA A 324 9.50 -17.52 4.12
C ALA A 324 10.33 -18.75 4.59
N SER A 325 11.66 -18.69 4.49
CA SER A 325 12.56 -19.75 4.96
C SER A 325 13.10 -19.53 6.38
N GLY A 326 12.76 -18.42 7.03
CA GLY A 326 13.21 -18.09 8.38
C GLY A 326 12.68 -19.09 9.41
N ARG A 327 13.49 -19.41 10.43
CA ARG A 327 13.09 -20.36 11.47
C ARG A 327 12.22 -19.76 12.58
N ILE A 328 12.12 -18.43 12.68
CA ILE A 328 11.44 -17.74 13.78
C ILE A 328 10.11 -17.16 13.30
N TRP A 329 9.02 -17.64 13.87
CA TRP A 329 7.65 -17.24 13.54
C TRP A 329 6.96 -16.60 14.74
N THR A 330 6.08 -15.63 14.46
CA THR A 330 5.37 -14.88 15.50
C THR A 330 3.86 -14.92 15.27
N LEU A 331 3.14 -15.23 16.35
CA LEU A 331 1.69 -15.15 16.49
C LEU A 331 1.42 -14.28 17.72
N VAL A 332 1.58 -12.97 17.55
CA VAL A 332 1.52 -12.00 18.66
C VAL A 332 0.23 -11.22 18.58
N ALA A 333 -0.48 -11.09 19.70
CA ALA A 333 -1.67 -10.25 19.72
C ALA A 333 -1.41 -8.84 20.26
N GLY A 334 -1.90 -7.85 19.50
CA GLY A 334 -1.73 -6.41 19.75
C GLY A 334 -0.57 -5.82 18.96
N GLY A 335 -0.84 -4.80 18.13
CA GLY A 335 0.16 -4.12 17.31
C GLY A 335 1.36 -3.54 18.07
N GLY A 336 1.17 -3.01 19.29
CA GLY A 336 2.31 -2.55 20.10
C GLY A 336 3.19 -3.72 20.58
N ALA A 337 2.56 -4.85 20.93
CA ALA A 337 3.30 -6.02 21.39
C ALA A 337 4.04 -6.70 20.22
N SER A 338 3.46 -6.79 19.03
CA SER A 338 4.13 -7.40 17.87
C SER A 338 5.42 -6.66 17.49
N VAL A 339 5.44 -5.33 17.57
CA VAL A 339 6.65 -4.51 17.40
C VAL A 339 7.69 -4.85 18.47
N VAL A 340 7.30 -4.88 19.75
CA VAL A 340 8.22 -5.20 20.87
C VAL A 340 8.82 -6.61 20.74
N TYR A 341 8.06 -7.58 20.22
CA TYR A 341 8.60 -8.92 19.93
C TYR A 341 9.60 -8.89 18.78
N ALA A 342 9.28 -8.20 17.67
CA ALA A 342 10.19 -8.06 16.54
C ALA A 342 11.51 -7.37 16.95
N ASP A 343 11.44 -6.29 17.73
CA ASP A 343 12.60 -5.57 18.27
C ASP A 343 13.44 -6.46 19.19
N ALA A 344 12.82 -7.28 20.03
CA ALA A 344 13.53 -8.21 20.90
C ALA A 344 14.27 -9.30 20.09
N ILE A 345 13.64 -9.82 19.03
CA ILE A 345 14.25 -10.81 18.13
C ILE A 345 15.43 -10.18 17.36
N ALA A 346 15.25 -8.96 16.86
CA ALA A 346 16.30 -8.21 16.18
C ALA A 346 17.47 -7.89 17.13
N SER A 347 17.18 -7.44 18.35
CA SER A 347 18.18 -7.14 19.39
C SER A 347 18.94 -8.39 19.86
N ALA A 348 18.32 -9.56 19.75
CA ALA A 348 18.99 -10.84 19.99
C ALA A 348 19.87 -11.30 18.82
N GLY A 349 19.89 -10.57 17.70
CA GLY A 349 20.74 -10.87 16.53
C GLY A 349 20.08 -11.76 15.47
N PHE A 350 18.77 -12.01 15.55
CA PHE A 350 18.08 -12.98 14.70
C PHE A 350 17.15 -12.35 13.64
N VAL A 351 17.43 -11.10 13.22
CA VAL A 351 16.59 -10.40 12.23
C VAL A 351 16.49 -11.14 10.89
N SER A 352 17.58 -11.80 10.45
CA SER A 352 17.60 -12.58 9.20
C SER A 352 16.76 -13.85 9.26
N GLU A 353 16.50 -14.36 10.48
CA GLU A 353 15.72 -15.57 10.74
C GLU A 353 14.24 -15.28 11.04
N LEU A 354 13.87 -14.01 11.18
CA LEU A 354 12.48 -13.59 11.42
C LEU A 354 11.65 -13.76 10.15
N ALA A 355 10.73 -14.71 10.19
CA ALA A 355 9.99 -15.12 9.02
C ALA A 355 8.78 -14.21 8.70
N ASN A 356 8.08 -13.75 9.73
CA ASN A 356 6.89 -12.91 9.57
C ASN A 356 6.83 -11.77 10.59
N TYR A 357 6.18 -10.69 10.18
CA TYR A 357 5.66 -9.65 11.05
C TYR A 357 4.14 -9.63 10.92
N GLY A 358 3.44 -9.60 12.04
CA GLY A 358 1.98 -9.60 12.02
C GLY A 358 1.39 -9.48 13.41
N GLU A 359 0.10 -9.24 13.46
CA GLU A 359 -0.64 -9.16 14.71
C GLU A 359 -2.11 -9.55 14.54
N TYR A 360 -2.73 -9.93 15.66
CA TYR A 360 -4.18 -10.01 15.78
C TYR A 360 -4.63 -9.21 17.02
N SER A 361 -5.61 -8.33 16.89
CA SER A 361 -6.09 -7.48 17.99
C SER A 361 -7.54 -7.04 17.79
N GLY A 362 -8.07 -6.21 18.70
CA GLY A 362 -9.47 -5.77 18.61
C GLY A 362 -10.49 -6.85 18.94
N ALA A 363 -10.11 -7.85 19.75
CA ALA A 363 -10.95 -8.98 20.15
C ALA A 363 -11.53 -9.81 18.98
N PRO A 364 -10.66 -10.46 18.17
CA PRO A 364 -11.12 -11.35 17.12
C PRO A 364 -11.85 -12.56 17.70
N THR A 365 -12.77 -13.09 16.91
CA THR A 365 -13.49 -14.33 17.23
C THR A 365 -12.57 -15.55 17.23
N GLU A 366 -13.06 -16.65 17.79
CA GLU A 366 -12.36 -17.95 17.75
C GLU A 366 -12.05 -18.36 16.29
N THR A 367 -13.02 -18.28 15.39
CA THR A 367 -12.87 -18.67 13.97
C THR A 367 -11.84 -17.80 13.24
N GLN A 368 -11.84 -16.49 13.49
CA GLN A 368 -10.83 -15.59 12.91
C GLN A 368 -9.43 -15.92 13.42
N THR A 369 -9.32 -16.16 14.74
CA THR A 369 -8.04 -16.52 15.35
C THR A 369 -7.55 -17.88 14.82
N PHE A 370 -8.45 -18.84 14.64
CA PHE A 370 -8.15 -20.13 14.02
C PHE A 370 -7.64 -19.96 12.59
N ASN A 371 -8.34 -19.23 11.73
CA ASN A 371 -7.93 -19.01 10.34
C ASN A 371 -6.59 -18.27 10.24
N TYR A 372 -6.38 -17.26 11.10
CA TYR A 372 -5.11 -16.55 11.20
C TYR A 372 -3.97 -17.49 11.62
N ALA A 373 -4.16 -18.24 12.72
CA ALA A 373 -3.17 -19.17 13.24
C ALA A 373 -2.84 -20.28 12.24
N ARG A 374 -3.85 -20.87 11.61
CA ARG A 374 -3.70 -21.90 10.59
C ARG A 374 -2.88 -21.39 9.40
N THR A 375 -3.12 -20.15 8.96
CA THR A 375 -2.35 -19.53 7.86
C THR A 375 -0.87 -19.37 8.22
N VAL A 376 -0.58 -18.87 9.42
CA VAL A 376 0.81 -18.71 9.90
C VAL A 376 1.52 -20.07 10.03
N LEU A 377 0.83 -21.07 10.60
CA LEU A 377 1.37 -22.42 10.77
C LEU A 377 1.62 -23.11 9.42
N ASP A 378 0.70 -22.99 8.47
CA ASP A 378 0.86 -23.55 7.12
C ASP A 378 2.08 -22.93 6.42
N LEU A 379 2.22 -21.59 6.43
CA LEU A 379 3.41 -20.92 5.90
C LEU A 379 4.71 -21.40 6.56
N MET A 380 4.69 -21.49 7.90
CA MET A 380 5.82 -21.96 8.69
C MET A 380 6.26 -23.36 8.31
N LEU A 381 5.32 -24.27 8.04
CA LEU A 381 5.58 -25.69 7.83
C LEU A 381 5.82 -26.07 6.37
N ARG A 382 5.55 -25.18 5.40
CA ARG A 382 5.95 -25.37 3.99
C ARG A 382 7.45 -25.27 3.78
N ALA A 383 8.13 -24.41 4.55
CA ALA A 383 9.58 -24.23 4.44
C ALA A 383 10.32 -25.49 4.91
N PRO A 384 11.46 -25.87 4.31
CA PRO A 384 12.25 -27.02 4.74
C PRO A 384 12.52 -27.07 6.25
N THR A 385 12.86 -28.25 6.75
CA THR A 385 13.35 -28.39 8.13
C THR A 385 14.63 -27.58 8.30
N HIS A 386 14.76 -26.92 9.45
CA HIS A 386 15.93 -26.13 9.79
C HIS A 386 16.83 -26.97 10.73
N PRO A 387 18.17 -26.98 10.58
CA PRO A 387 19.07 -27.77 11.42
C PRO A 387 18.84 -27.56 12.93
N ASP A 388 18.62 -26.31 13.33
CA ASP A 388 18.35 -25.92 14.73
C ASP A 388 16.87 -26.02 15.15
N GLY A 389 16.03 -26.65 14.33
CA GLY A 389 14.57 -26.60 14.51
C GLY A 389 13.99 -25.21 14.27
N LYS A 390 12.70 -25.04 14.53
CA LYS A 390 11.98 -23.77 14.38
C LYS A 390 11.48 -23.23 15.72
N VAL A 391 11.17 -21.94 15.79
CA VAL A 391 10.64 -21.29 17.00
C VAL A 391 9.36 -20.55 16.67
N LEU A 392 8.30 -20.79 17.43
CA LEU A 392 7.02 -20.09 17.33
C LEU A 392 6.74 -19.33 18.63
N PHE A 393 6.66 -18.01 18.53
CA PHE A 393 6.24 -17.15 19.65
C PHE A 393 4.74 -16.89 19.60
N ILE A 394 4.00 -17.39 20.59
CA ILE A 394 2.57 -17.10 20.79
C ILE A 394 2.47 -16.06 21.92
N GLY A 395 2.55 -14.79 21.52
CA GLY A 395 2.92 -13.69 22.42
C GLY A 395 1.86 -12.63 22.64
N GLY A 396 2.18 -11.68 23.53
CA GLY A 396 1.23 -10.63 23.83
C GLY A 396 1.48 -9.72 25.01
N GLY A 397 1.05 -8.46 24.87
CA GLY A 397 0.77 -7.58 26.00
C GLY A 397 -0.40 -8.08 26.86
N ILE A 398 -0.66 -7.39 27.98
CA ILE A 398 -1.86 -7.65 28.80
C ILE A 398 -3.07 -7.09 28.05
N ALA A 399 -3.97 -7.96 27.60
CA ALA A 399 -5.15 -7.51 26.87
C ALA A 399 -6.15 -6.80 27.78
N ASN A 400 -6.74 -5.71 27.29
CA ASN A 400 -7.76 -4.96 28.03
C ASN A 400 -9.15 -5.64 27.95
N PHE A 401 -9.55 -6.07 26.75
CA PHE A 401 -10.91 -6.59 26.49
C PHE A 401 -10.95 -7.87 25.64
N THR A 402 -9.83 -8.27 25.01
CA THR A 402 -9.77 -9.53 24.24
C THR A 402 -9.88 -10.72 25.18
N ASN A 403 -10.83 -11.62 24.92
CA ASN A 403 -10.97 -12.87 25.66
C ASN A 403 -9.87 -13.87 25.26
N VAL A 404 -8.90 -14.07 26.15
CA VAL A 404 -7.73 -14.93 25.90
C VAL A 404 -8.14 -16.39 25.73
N ALA A 405 -9.11 -16.88 26.51
CA ALA A 405 -9.59 -18.25 26.38
C ALA A 405 -10.21 -18.51 25.00
N SER A 406 -11.02 -17.58 24.48
CA SER A 406 -11.64 -17.72 23.14
C SER A 406 -10.61 -17.67 22.01
N THR A 407 -9.68 -16.73 22.06
CA THR A 407 -8.62 -16.65 21.04
C THR A 407 -7.70 -17.88 21.09
N PHE A 408 -7.33 -18.36 22.28
CA PHE A 408 -6.53 -19.57 22.42
C PHE A 408 -7.27 -20.83 21.98
N LYS A 409 -8.60 -20.92 22.10
CA LYS A 409 -9.36 -22.02 21.47
C LYS A 409 -9.11 -22.09 19.95
N GLY A 410 -9.08 -20.94 19.27
CA GLY A 410 -8.76 -20.87 17.85
C GLY A 410 -7.33 -21.33 17.53
N VAL A 411 -6.35 -20.88 18.31
CA VAL A 411 -4.95 -21.32 18.17
C VAL A 411 -4.79 -22.81 18.43
N ILE A 412 -5.40 -23.34 19.50
CA ILE A 412 -5.38 -24.76 19.88
C ILE A 412 -5.95 -25.62 18.76
N ARG A 413 -7.07 -25.21 18.16
CA ARG A 413 -7.66 -25.90 17.00
C ARG A 413 -6.67 -25.98 15.83
N ALA A 414 -5.95 -24.89 15.54
CA ALA A 414 -4.97 -24.87 14.46
C ALA A 414 -3.74 -25.75 14.78
N LEU A 415 -3.23 -25.72 16.01
CA LEU A 415 -2.12 -26.59 16.44
C LEU A 415 -2.46 -28.08 16.29
N ARG A 416 -3.68 -28.48 16.63
CA ARG A 416 -4.14 -29.88 16.48
C ARG A 416 -4.07 -30.39 15.04
N GLU A 417 -4.29 -29.52 14.04
CA GLU A 417 -4.23 -29.92 12.63
C GLU A 417 -2.82 -30.25 12.15
N VAL A 418 -1.78 -29.70 12.79
CA VAL A 418 -0.40 -29.73 12.29
C VAL A 418 0.63 -30.26 13.30
N ALA A 419 0.19 -30.75 14.46
CA ALA A 419 1.08 -31.18 15.54
C ALA A 419 2.15 -32.22 15.14
N PRO A 420 1.84 -33.27 14.35
CA PRO A 420 2.87 -34.21 13.91
C PRO A 420 3.99 -33.51 13.12
N ILE A 421 3.63 -32.59 12.24
CA ILE A 421 4.57 -31.84 11.41
C ILE A 421 5.38 -30.85 12.26
N LEU A 422 4.77 -30.21 13.26
CA LEU A 422 5.50 -29.35 14.22
C LEU A 422 6.63 -30.12 14.92
N ASN A 423 6.37 -31.37 15.33
CA ASN A 423 7.34 -32.25 15.96
C ASN A 423 8.44 -32.69 14.98
N GLU A 424 8.10 -33.04 13.74
CA GLU A 424 9.09 -33.34 12.68
C GLU A 424 10.03 -32.15 12.42
N HIS A 425 9.49 -30.93 12.47
CA HIS A 425 10.26 -29.70 12.34
C HIS A 425 11.04 -29.29 13.61
N LYS A 426 10.94 -30.07 14.70
CA LYS A 426 11.53 -29.77 16.02
C LYS A 426 11.16 -28.34 16.48
N THR A 427 9.87 -28.02 16.39
CA THR A 427 9.38 -26.68 16.67
C THR A 427 9.26 -26.44 18.17
N GLN A 428 9.96 -25.43 18.68
CA GLN A 428 9.78 -24.92 20.03
C GLN A 428 8.67 -23.87 20.04
N ILE A 429 7.70 -23.99 20.94
CA ILE A 429 6.57 -23.07 21.07
C ILE A 429 6.67 -22.33 22.40
N TRP A 430 6.79 -21.01 22.33
CA TRP A 430 6.94 -20.16 23.50
C TRP A 430 5.72 -19.27 23.66
N VAL A 431 4.96 -19.48 24.73
CA VAL A 431 3.69 -18.79 24.98
C VAL A 431 3.85 -17.80 26.12
N ARG A 432 3.46 -16.54 25.89
CA ARG A 432 3.29 -15.55 26.96
C ARG A 432 2.06 -14.70 26.69
N ARG A 433 1.05 -14.81 27.55
CA ARG A 433 -0.21 -14.06 27.38
C ARG A 433 -0.89 -13.73 28.70
N ALA A 434 -1.59 -12.60 28.70
CA ALA A 434 -2.41 -12.12 29.83
C ALA A 434 -3.62 -11.31 29.32
N GLY A 435 -4.63 -11.13 30.17
CA GLY A 435 -5.88 -10.42 29.87
C GLY A 435 -7.12 -11.18 30.33
N PRO A 436 -8.34 -10.78 29.93
CA PRO A 436 -9.57 -11.47 30.30
C PRO A 436 -9.52 -12.99 30.04
N ASN A 437 -9.82 -13.78 31.07
CA ASN A 437 -9.83 -15.25 31.04
C ASN A 437 -8.49 -15.91 30.65
N TYR A 438 -7.36 -15.24 30.90
CA TYR A 438 -6.06 -15.78 30.51
C TYR A 438 -5.69 -17.07 31.24
N GLN A 439 -6.08 -17.25 32.51
CA GLN A 439 -5.76 -18.46 33.26
C GLN A 439 -6.37 -19.71 32.62
N GLU A 440 -7.61 -19.61 32.15
CA GLU A 440 -8.27 -20.69 31.40
C GLU A 440 -7.57 -20.92 30.05
N GLY A 441 -7.25 -19.85 29.32
CA GLY A 441 -6.50 -19.94 28.07
C GLY A 441 -5.15 -20.64 28.24
N LEU A 442 -4.33 -20.20 29.19
CA LEU A 442 -3.01 -20.78 29.49
C LEU A 442 -3.11 -22.23 29.95
N LYS A 443 -4.10 -22.56 30.80
CA LYS A 443 -4.36 -23.94 31.20
C LYS A 443 -4.66 -24.83 30.00
N ASN A 444 -5.53 -24.38 29.10
CA ASN A 444 -5.97 -25.17 27.95
C ASN A 444 -4.86 -25.34 26.90
N ILE A 445 -4.06 -24.29 26.62
CA ILE A 445 -2.96 -24.40 25.66
C ILE A 445 -1.83 -25.26 26.21
N LYS A 446 -1.53 -25.19 27.52
CA LYS A 446 -0.55 -26.08 28.16
C LYS A 446 -1.00 -27.53 28.08
N ALA A 447 -2.25 -27.82 28.43
CA ALA A 447 -2.82 -29.16 28.35
C ALA A 447 -2.75 -29.73 26.91
N VAL A 448 -2.96 -28.89 25.88
CA VAL A 448 -2.81 -29.36 24.49
C VAL A 448 -1.36 -29.62 24.11
N GLY A 449 -0.41 -28.84 24.63
CA GLY A 449 1.02 -29.07 24.43
C GLY A 449 1.43 -30.44 24.98
N GLU A 450 0.99 -30.77 26.20
CA GLU A 450 1.22 -32.07 26.83
C GLU A 450 0.52 -33.22 26.08
N GLU A 451 -0.74 -33.03 25.70
CA GLU A 451 -1.54 -34.03 24.96
C GLU A 451 -0.92 -34.39 23.60
N LEU A 452 -0.40 -33.39 22.88
CA LEU A 452 0.14 -33.55 21.53
C LEU A 452 1.66 -33.80 21.50
N GLY A 453 2.31 -33.82 22.67
CA GLY A 453 3.77 -33.97 22.80
C GLY A 453 4.56 -32.84 22.15
N LEU A 454 4.04 -31.62 22.17
CA LEU A 454 4.70 -30.43 21.62
C LEU A 454 5.73 -29.88 22.62
N ASP A 455 6.88 -29.43 22.13
CA ASP A 455 7.87 -28.69 22.92
C ASP A 455 7.34 -27.28 23.20
N MET A 456 6.59 -27.12 24.29
CA MET A 456 5.83 -25.91 24.60
C MET A 456 6.11 -25.39 26.00
N HIS A 457 6.54 -24.12 26.07
CA HIS A 457 6.81 -23.40 27.32
C HIS A 457 5.78 -22.28 27.53
N VAL A 458 5.07 -22.31 28.66
CA VAL A 458 3.90 -21.44 28.87
C VAL A 458 4.11 -20.50 30.07
N TYR A 459 3.93 -19.19 29.84
CA TYR A 459 4.10 -18.14 30.85
C TYR A 459 2.91 -17.16 30.90
N GLY A 460 2.64 -16.64 32.09
CA GLY A 460 1.60 -15.66 32.37
C GLY A 460 2.11 -14.21 32.49
N PRO A 461 1.35 -13.32 33.17
CA PRO A 461 1.69 -11.91 33.31
C PRO A 461 2.97 -11.65 34.12
N GLU A 462 3.40 -12.58 34.96
CA GLU A 462 4.64 -12.52 35.74
C GLU A 462 5.89 -12.45 34.85
N MET A 463 5.84 -13.07 33.67
CA MET A 463 6.91 -12.96 32.66
C MET A 463 6.82 -11.61 31.93
N HIS A 464 7.95 -10.94 31.73
CA HIS A 464 8.02 -9.72 30.92
C HIS A 464 7.45 -9.98 29.51
N VAL A 465 6.84 -8.98 28.88
CA VAL A 465 6.10 -9.14 27.62
C VAL A 465 6.90 -9.85 26.53
N SER A 466 8.17 -9.50 26.36
CA SER A 466 9.12 -10.13 25.42
C SER A 466 10.13 -11.06 26.12
N GLY A 467 9.93 -11.37 27.40
CA GLY A 467 10.88 -12.12 28.21
C GLY A 467 11.15 -13.53 27.69
N ILE A 468 10.20 -14.13 26.99
CA ILE A 468 10.34 -15.46 26.37
C ILE A 468 11.31 -15.47 25.16
N VAL A 469 11.56 -14.33 24.52
CA VAL A 469 12.44 -14.23 23.34
C VAL A 469 13.89 -14.60 23.69
N PRO A 470 14.55 -13.97 24.68
CA PRO A 470 15.93 -14.33 25.04
C PRO A 470 16.06 -15.71 25.71
N LEU A 471 14.98 -16.27 26.28
CA LEU A 471 14.99 -17.66 26.76
C LEU A 471 15.13 -18.63 25.57
N ALA A 472 14.30 -18.43 24.55
CA ALA A 472 14.28 -19.26 23.35
C ALA A 472 15.52 -19.10 22.47
N LEU A 473 15.99 -17.86 22.27
CA LEU A 473 17.00 -17.55 21.25
C LEU A 473 18.42 -17.37 21.79
N SER A 474 18.57 -17.03 23.07
CA SER A 474 19.87 -16.70 23.66
C SER A 474 20.25 -17.61 24.84
N GLY A 475 19.44 -18.64 25.14
CA GLY A 475 19.67 -19.56 26.26
C GLY A 475 19.71 -18.87 27.62
N LYS A 476 19.09 -17.68 27.76
CA LYS A 476 19.00 -17.02 29.07
C LYS A 476 18.16 -17.88 30.01
N LYS A 477 18.50 -17.82 31.30
CA LYS A 477 17.73 -18.48 32.36
C LYS A 477 16.82 -17.47 33.06
N THR A 478 15.76 -17.96 33.68
CA THR A 478 14.79 -17.19 34.45
C THR A 478 14.41 -17.93 35.72
N ASP A 479 14.17 -17.19 36.81
CA ASP A 479 13.60 -17.73 38.05
C ASP A 479 12.06 -17.76 37.99
N ILE A 480 11.47 -17.18 36.94
CA ILE A 480 10.03 -17.21 36.69
C ILE A 480 9.64 -18.61 36.22
N LYS A 481 8.83 -19.28 37.03
CA LYS A 481 8.30 -20.61 36.76
C LYS A 481 7.29 -20.60 35.60
N GLU A 482 7.25 -21.70 34.87
CA GLU A 482 6.20 -21.92 33.86
C GLU A 482 4.82 -22.03 34.52
N PHE A 483 3.79 -21.57 33.82
CA PHE A 483 2.41 -21.57 34.28
C PHE A 483 1.99 -22.98 34.70
N GLY A 484 1.42 -23.10 35.91
CA GLY A 484 0.95 -24.38 36.44
C GLY A 484 2.06 -25.33 36.90
N THR A 485 3.29 -24.87 37.07
CA THR A 485 4.33 -25.59 37.83
C THR A 485 4.32 -25.12 39.29
N ALA A 486 4.36 -26.06 40.24
CA ALA A 486 4.33 -25.79 41.68
C ALA A 486 5.63 -25.18 42.18
#